data_AF-A0A6N8SEM6-F1
#
_entry.id   AF-A0A6N8SEM6-F1
#
_cell.length_a   1.000
_cell.length_b   1.000
_cell.length_c   1.000
_cell.angle_alpha   90.00
_cell.angle_beta   90.00
_cell.angle_gamma   90.00
#
_symmetry.space_group_name_H-M   'P 1'
#
loop_
_entity.id
_entity.type
_entity.pdbx_description
1 polymer ?
#
loop_
_entity_poly.entity_id
_entity_poly.type
_entity_poly.pdbx_seq_one_letter_code
_entity_poly.pdbx_strand_id
1 'polypeptide(L)'
;MDEDEQKFELWCDHQRQGVVDYLGRQRLAHGEVGEWPAWDVYPHAALWAVESLKRPGFTLAVSNALPQADLAPLLSLRGGMLLSFADDDDMWREEP
;
A
#
# COMPACT_ATOMS: atom_id res chain seq x y z
N MET A 1 18.71 -12.51 15.19
CA MET A 1 18.17 -11.56 14.19
C MET A 1 19.34 -10.76 13.67
N ASP A 2 19.47 -10.76 12.35
CA ASP A 2 20.54 -10.05 11.67
C ASP A 2 20.23 -8.53 11.67
N GLU A 3 21.23 -7.68 11.47
CA GLU A 3 21.02 -6.21 11.47
C GLU A 3 20.08 -5.76 10.34
N ASP A 4 20.13 -6.43 9.19
CA ASP A 4 19.31 -6.08 8.03
C ASP A 4 17.84 -6.46 8.23
N GLU A 5 17.58 -7.54 8.97
CA GLU A 5 16.25 -7.93 9.40
C GLU A 5 15.64 -6.86 10.31
N GLN A 6 16.37 -6.42 11.34
CA GLN A 6 15.91 -5.35 12.24
C GLN A 6 15.64 -4.02 11.50
N LYS A 7 16.47 -3.67 10.51
CA LYS A 7 16.23 -2.47 9.69
C LYS A 7 14.98 -2.61 8.83
N PHE A 8 14.74 -3.79 8.28
CA PHE A 8 13.54 -4.09 7.51
C PHE A 8 12.29 -4.00 8.40
N GLU A 9 12.30 -4.59 9.59
CA GLU A 9 11.19 -4.51 10.56
C GLU A 9 10.87 -3.06 10.92
N LEU A 10 11.87 -2.28 11.31
CA LEU A 10 11.70 -0.87 11.63
C LEU A 10 11.15 -0.05 10.46
N TRP A 11 11.58 -0.38 9.24
CA TRP A 11 11.05 0.25 8.03
C TRP A 11 9.58 -0.11 7.80
N CYS A 12 9.21 -1.39 7.95
CA CYS A 12 7.82 -1.85 7.86
C CYS A 12 6.92 -1.14 8.88
N ASP A 13 7.35 -1.04 10.14
CA ASP A 13 6.62 -0.32 11.18
C ASP A 13 6.38 1.15 10.82
N HIS A 14 7.43 1.81 10.33
CA HIS A 14 7.34 3.21 9.92
C HIS A 14 6.39 3.39 8.72
N GLN A 15 6.46 2.50 7.72
CA GLN A 15 5.53 2.51 6.58
C GLN A 15 4.09 2.27 7.01
N ARG A 16 3.86 1.32 7.93
CA ARG A 16 2.54 0.98 8.47
C ARG A 16 1.91 2.16 9.18
N GLN A 17 2.68 2.83 10.05
CA GLN A 17 2.20 4.02 10.75
C GLN A 17 1.80 5.12 9.75
N GLY A 18 2.57 5.30 8.67
CA GLY A 18 2.22 6.21 7.59
C GLY A 18 0.87 5.91 6.93
N VAL A 19 0.55 4.63 6.70
CA VAL A 19 -0.76 4.19 6.19
C VAL A 19 -1.87 4.54 7.19
N VAL A 20 -1.71 4.17 8.46
CA VAL A 20 -2.69 4.43 9.52
C VAL A 20 -2.97 5.93 9.64
N ASP A 21 -1.93 6.76 9.66
CA ASP A 21 -2.06 8.22 9.74
C ASP A 21 -2.74 8.81 8.49
N TYR A 22 -2.47 8.26 7.31
CA TYR A 22 -3.15 8.68 6.07
C TYR A 22 -4.65 8.37 6.13
N LEU A 23 -5.00 7.13 6.49
CA LEU A 23 -6.39 6.69 6.59
C LEU A 23 -7.17 7.52 7.63
N GLY A 24 -6.55 7.79 8.78
CA GLY A 24 -7.12 8.65 9.82
C GLY A 24 -7.34 10.09 9.32
N ARG A 25 -6.39 10.67 8.58
CA ARG A 25 -6.53 12.01 7.97
C ARG A 25 -7.62 12.07 6.92
N GLN A 26 -7.78 11.02 6.11
CA GLN A 26 -8.83 10.93 5.09
C GLN A 26 -10.21 10.61 5.67
N ARG A 27 -10.30 10.29 6.98
CA ARG A 27 -11.54 9.87 7.66
C ARG A 27 -12.22 8.69 6.96
N LEU A 28 -11.42 7.81 6.37
CA LEU A 28 -11.93 6.60 5.73
C LEU A 28 -12.29 5.60 6.82
N ALA A 29 -13.50 5.07 6.77
CA ALA A 29 -13.90 4.00 7.68
C ALA A 29 -13.29 2.69 7.16
N HIS A 30 -12.30 2.16 7.88
CA HIS A 30 -11.55 0.96 7.52
C HIS A 30 -11.46 0.00 8.73
N GLY A 31 -11.24 -1.28 8.44
CA GLY A 31 -10.89 -2.30 9.43
C GLY A 31 -9.39 -2.28 9.71
N GLU A 32 -8.79 -3.44 9.97
CA GLU A 32 -7.37 -3.49 10.31
C GLU A 32 -6.43 -3.26 9.11
N VAL A 33 -5.30 -2.61 9.37
CA VAL A 33 -4.14 -2.60 8.46
C VAL A 33 -3.28 -3.79 8.82
N GLY A 34 -2.89 -4.60 7.82
CA GLY A 34 -2.04 -5.77 8.02
C GLY A 34 -0.77 -5.46 8.84
N GLU A 35 -0.27 -6.46 9.56
CA GLU A 35 0.98 -6.35 10.34
C GLU A 35 2.20 -6.20 9.43
N TRP A 36 2.19 -6.93 8.31
CA TRP A 36 3.21 -6.88 7.26
C TRP A 36 2.63 -6.30 5.96
N PRO A 37 3.48 -5.69 5.12
CA PRO A 37 3.04 -5.30 3.79
C PRO A 37 2.64 -6.54 2.98
N ALA A 38 1.60 -6.39 2.16
CA ALA A 38 1.21 -7.43 1.19
C ALA A 38 2.26 -7.58 0.08
N TRP A 39 3.02 -6.52 -0.19
CA TRP A 39 4.17 -6.52 -1.09
C TRP A 39 5.10 -5.36 -0.74
N ASP A 40 6.40 -5.54 -0.91
CA ASP A 40 7.39 -4.51 -0.65
C ASP A 40 8.57 -4.55 -1.63
N VAL A 41 9.22 -3.41 -1.74
CA VAL A 41 10.56 -3.23 -2.31
C VAL A 41 11.32 -2.38 -1.31
N TYR A 42 11.85 -2.99 -0.25
CA TYR A 42 12.67 -2.30 0.73
C TYR A 42 13.91 -1.62 0.08
N PRO A 43 14.28 -0.39 0.47
CA PRO A 43 13.60 0.54 1.40
C PRO A 43 12.67 1.55 0.70
N HIS A 44 12.20 1.25 -0.51
CA HIS A 44 11.60 2.19 -1.46
C HIS A 44 10.06 2.25 -1.47
N ALA A 45 9.36 1.13 -1.31
CA ALA A 45 7.89 1.13 -1.40
C ALA A 45 7.26 -0.08 -0.71
N ALA A 46 6.06 0.09 -0.17
CA ALA A 46 5.27 -0.97 0.42
C ALA A 46 3.78 -0.82 0.05
N LEU A 47 3.15 -1.94 -0.28
CA LEU A 47 1.72 -2.07 -0.51
C LEU A 47 1.09 -2.78 0.68
N TRP A 48 0.05 -2.19 1.25
CA TRP A 48 -0.59 -2.65 2.48
C TRP A 48 -2.01 -3.13 2.22
N ALA A 49 -2.33 -4.30 2.76
CA ALA A 49 -3.70 -4.76 2.85
C ALA A 49 -4.41 -3.98 3.97
N VAL A 50 -5.56 -3.42 3.63
CA VAL A 50 -6.44 -2.72 4.57
C VAL A 50 -7.83 -3.34 4.46
N GLU A 51 -8.37 -3.77 5.59
CA GLU A 51 -9.68 -4.36 5.63
C GLU A 51 -10.77 -3.32 5.34
N SER A 52 -11.75 -3.67 4.51
CA SER A 52 -12.90 -2.83 4.24
C SER A 52 -14.05 -3.18 5.17
N LEU A 53 -14.62 -2.15 5.83
CA LEU A 53 -15.80 -2.32 6.68
C LEU A 53 -17.08 -2.65 5.90
N LYS A 54 -17.14 -2.33 4.60
CA LYS A 54 -18.32 -2.54 3.76
C LYS A 54 -18.28 -3.83 2.96
N ARG A 55 -17.08 -4.34 2.69
CA ARG A 55 -16.83 -5.58 1.95
C ARG A 55 -15.64 -6.28 2.59
N PRO A 56 -15.88 -7.19 3.55
CA PRO A 56 -14.80 -8.03 4.07
C PRO A 56 -14.22 -8.79 2.88
N GLY A 57 -12.95 -8.55 2.54
CA GLY A 57 -12.34 -9.22 1.39
C GLY A 57 -11.13 -8.57 0.74
N PHE A 58 -11.03 -7.23 0.60
CA PHE A 58 -9.76 -6.52 0.30
C PHE A 58 -9.98 -5.02 0.04
N THR A 59 -9.10 -4.15 0.52
CA THR A 59 -8.83 -2.81 -0.05
C THR A 59 -7.33 -2.54 0.08
N LEU A 60 -6.69 -2.03 -0.97
CA LEU A 60 -5.26 -1.79 -1.01
C LEU A 60 -4.94 -0.34 -0.66
N ALA A 61 -3.97 -0.12 0.24
CA ALA A 61 -3.40 1.19 0.52
C ALA A 61 -1.90 1.19 0.20
N VAL A 62 -1.41 2.26 -0.40
CA VAL A 62 0.02 2.45 -0.70
C VAL A 62 0.58 3.45 0.31
N SER A 63 1.57 3.06 1.11
CA SER A 63 2.41 4.05 1.79
C SER A 63 3.55 4.48 0.88
N ASN A 64 3.70 5.79 0.72
CA ASN A 64 4.85 6.36 0.05
C ASN A 64 6.05 6.35 1.01
N ALA A 65 7.15 5.68 0.63
CA ALA A 65 8.40 5.79 1.36
C ALA A 65 9.11 7.09 0.98
N LEU A 66 8.90 8.13 1.79
CA LEU A 66 9.64 9.40 1.75
C LEU A 66 9.55 10.18 0.42
N PRO A 67 9.75 11.50 0.42
CA PRO A 67 9.81 12.26 -0.83
C PRO A 67 11.17 12.01 -1.51
N GLN A 68 11.31 10.89 -2.22
CA GLN A 68 12.31 10.78 -3.27
C GLN A 68 11.73 11.49 -4.50
N ALA A 69 12.16 12.75 -4.69
CA ALA A 69 11.71 13.65 -5.75
C ALA A 69 11.78 13.01 -7.16
N ASP A 70 12.60 11.99 -7.33
CA ASP A 70 12.80 11.29 -8.61
C ASP A 70 11.85 10.10 -8.84
N LEU A 71 11.31 9.50 -7.77
CA LEU A 71 10.34 8.40 -7.87
C LEU A 71 8.90 8.88 -7.91
N ALA A 72 8.57 10.00 -7.27
CA ALA A 72 7.22 10.54 -7.26
C ALA A 72 6.64 10.77 -8.68
N PRO A 73 7.37 11.32 -9.66
CA PRO A 73 6.87 11.43 -11.04
C PRO A 73 6.67 10.07 -11.70
N LEU A 74 7.56 9.10 -11.46
CA LEU A 74 7.48 7.76 -12.04
C LEU A 74 6.34 6.94 -11.44
N LEU A 75 6.09 7.10 -10.14
CA LEU A 75 4.97 6.49 -9.42
C LEU A 75 3.65 7.18 -9.77
N SER A 76 3.62 8.50 -9.98
CA SER A 76 2.44 9.19 -10.53
C SER A 76 2.13 8.75 -11.96
N LEU A 77 3.15 8.56 -12.81
CA LEU A 77 2.96 8.05 -14.17
C LEU A 77 2.41 6.62 -14.15
N ARG A 78 2.99 5.74 -13.32
CA ARG A 78 2.53 4.34 -13.21
C ARG A 78 1.21 4.21 -12.46
N GLY A 79 0.91 5.11 -11.52
CA GLY A 79 -0.37 5.18 -10.82
C GLY A 79 -1.53 5.40 -11.78
N GLY A 80 -1.37 6.23 -12.82
CA GLY A 80 -2.38 6.39 -13.87
C GLY A 80 -2.65 5.10 -14.65
N MET A 81 -1.62 4.31 -14.94
CA MET A 81 -1.75 3.01 -15.61
C MET A 81 -2.42 1.96 -14.71
N LEU A 82 -2.04 1.90 -13.44
CA LEU A 82 -2.67 1.02 -12.47
C LEU A 82 -4.14 1.40 -12.22
N LEU A 83 -4.47 2.70 -12.22
CA LEU A 83 -5.86 3.17 -12.18
C LEU A 83 -6.63 2.70 -13.42
N SER A 84 -6.05 2.75 -14.62
CA SER A 84 -6.73 2.24 -15.82
C SER A 84 -6.99 0.73 -15.77
N PHE A 85 -6.13 -0.05 -15.11
CA PHE A 85 -6.39 -1.48 -14.88
C PHE A 85 -7.41 -1.73 -13.76
N ALA A 86 -7.46 -0.86 -12.75
CA ALA A 86 -8.46 -0.93 -11.70
C ALA A 86 -9.88 -0.55 -12.20
N ASP A 87 -9.97 0.35 -13.19
CA ASP A 87 -11.24 0.79 -13.81
C ASP A 87 -11.74 -0.16 -14.91
N ASP A 88 -10.89 -1.10 -15.36
CA ASP A 88 -11.24 -2.11 -16.35
C ASP A 88 -11.78 -3.37 -15.64
N ASP A 89 -13.10 -3.42 -15.47
CA ASP A 89 -13.82 -4.55 -14.86
C ASP A 89 -13.54 -5.89 -15.56
N ASP A 90 -13.11 -5.90 -16.83
CA ASP A 90 -12.79 -7.12 -17.58
C ASP A 90 -11.48 -7.75 -17.10
N MET A 91 -10.57 -6.96 -16.51
CA MET A 91 -9.34 -7.47 -15.90
C MET A 91 -9.56 -8.24 -14.60
N TRP A 92 -10.72 -8.06 -13.97
CA TRP A 92 -11.07 -8.66 -12.68
C TRP A 92 -12.12 -9.76 -12.80
N ARG A 93 -12.59 -10.06 -14.02
CA ARG A 93 -13.49 -11.19 -14.21
C ARG A 93 -12.72 -12.50 -14.02
N GLU A 94 -13.19 -13.32 -13.09
CA GLU A 94 -12.81 -14.73 -13.05
C GLU A 94 -13.39 -15.41 -14.31
N GLU A 95 -12.57 -16.16 -15.03
CA GLU A 95 -13.06 -16.98 -16.15
C GLU A 95 -14.08 -18.02 -15.63
N PRO A 96 -15.14 -18.31 -16.40
CA PRO A 96 -16.25 -19.16 -15.96
C PRO A 96 -15.89 -20.63 -15.72
#